data_AF-A0A7W6QEL3-F1
#
_entry.id   AF-A0A7W6QEL3-F1
#
_cell.length_a   1.000
_cell.length_b   1.000
_cell.length_c   1.000
_cell.angle_alpha   90.00
_cell.angle_beta   90.00
_cell.angle_gamma   90.00
#
_symmetry.space_group_name_H-M   'P 1'
#
loop_
_entity.id
_entity.type
_entity.pdbx_description
1 polymer ?
#
loop_
_entity_poly.entity_id
_entity_poly.type
_entity_poly.pdbx_seq_one_letter_code
_entity_poly.pdbx_strand_id
1 'polypeptide(L)' 'MTGNIIFAAAAVTFAVVFWLMLQLITSRRDLLNMTPAEHGWYAKRLFPLMLLFAAFLTAGSLAQQWGWP' A
#
# COMPACT_ATOMS: atom_id res chain seq x y z
N MET A 1 7.34 -6.19 20.23
CA MET A 1 8.32 -5.87 19.21
C MET A 1 7.90 -6.40 17.84
N THR A 2 7.64 -7.69 17.66
CA THR A 2 7.21 -8.29 16.38
C THR A 2 5.92 -7.68 15.84
N GLY A 3 4.87 -7.52 16.66
CA GLY A 3 3.62 -6.89 16.22
C GLY A 3 3.85 -5.45 15.73
N ASN A 4 4.60 -4.66 16.50
CA ASN A 4 4.95 -3.29 16.14
C ASN A 4 5.79 -3.20 14.85
N ILE A 5 6.71 -4.14 14.62
CA ILE A 5 7.50 -4.21 13.38
C ILE A 5 6.60 -4.48 12.18
N ILE A 6 5.63 -5.39 12.32
CA ILE A 6 4.68 -5.70 11.24
C ILE A 6 3.79 -4.49 10.94
N PHE A 7 3.30 -3.79 11.96
CA PHE A 7 2.53 -2.55 11.76
C PHE A 7 3.39 -1.43 11.16
N ALA A 8 4.66 -1.32 11.53
CA ALA A 8 5.59 -0.38 10.90
C ALA A 8 5.80 -0.72 9.41
N ALA A 9 5.94 -2.00 9.06
CA ALA A 9 6.03 -2.45 7.68
C ALA A 9 4.75 -2.13 6.88
N ALA A 10 3.57 -2.30 7.50
CA ALA A 10 2.30 -1.86 6.93
C ALA A 10 2.29 -0.35 6.69
N ALA A 11 2.69 0.46 7.68
CA ALA A 11 2.73 1.91 7.56
C ALA A 11 3.67 2.39 6.44
N VAL A 12 4.85 1.78 6.32
CA VAL A 12 5.80 2.08 5.22
C VAL A 12 5.20 1.71 3.87
N THR A 13 4.58 0.54 3.76
CA THR A 13 3.95 0.10 2.51
C THR A 13 2.82 1.05 2.11
N PHE A 14 2.00 1.47 3.08
CA PHE A 14 0.94 2.46 2.86
C PHE A 14 1.51 3.82 2.42
N ALA A 15 2.60 4.30 3.04
CA ALA A 15 3.24 5.54 2.66
C ALA A 15 3.75 5.52 1.21
N VAL A 16 4.31 4.39 0.76
CA VAL A 16 4.74 4.22 -0.65
C VAL A 16 3.55 4.24 -1.60
N VAL A 17 2.47 3.55 -1.28
CA VAL A 17 1.22 3.59 -2.07
C VAL A 17 0.67 5.01 -2.14
N PHE A 18 0.57 5.67 -0.99
CA PHE A 18 0.06 7.03 -0.89
C PHE A 18 0.90 8.00 -1.72
N TRP A 19 2.23 7.90 -1.66
CA TRP A 19 3.13 8.70 -2.47
C TRP A 19 2.88 8.53 -3.97
N LEU A 20 2.75 7.29 -4.44
CA LEU A 20 2.49 6.99 -5.85
C LEU A 20 1.12 7.54 -6.31
N MET A 21 0.10 7.45 -5.46
CA MET A 21 -1.22 8.04 -5.73
C MET A 21 -1.19 9.57 -5.69
N LEU A 22 -0.43 10.16 -4.77
CA LEU A 22 -0.30 11.62 -4.67
C LEU A 22 0.35 12.20 -5.92
N GLN A 23 1.41 11.58 -6.43
CA GLN A 23 2.02 11.97 -7.70
C GLN A 23 1.03 11.87 -8.86
N LEU A 24 0.18 10.84 -8.87
CA LEU A 24 -0.88 10.68 -9.87
C LEU A 24 -1.85 11.86 -9.86
N ILE A 25 -2.36 12.21 -8.67
CA ILE A 25 -3.37 13.24 -8.45
C ILE A 25 -2.80 14.64 -8.73
N THR A 26 -1.55 14.89 -8.31
CA THR A 26 -0.91 16.19 -8.49
C THR A 26 -0.42 16.43 -9.91
N SER A 27 0.02 15.37 -10.61
CA SER A 27 0.53 15.49 -11.99
C SER A 27 -0.58 15.53 -13.04
N ARG A 28 -1.80 15.07 -12.74
CA ARG A 28 -2.88 14.91 -13.74
C ARG A 28 -4.15 15.58 -13.24
N ARG A 29 -4.65 16.53 -14.04
CA ARG A 29 -5.93 17.22 -13.78
C ARG A 29 -7.15 16.34 -14.06
N ASP A 30 -6.98 15.31 -14.89
CA ASP A 30 -8.02 14.36 -15.27
C ASP A 30 -7.45 12.93 -15.33
N LEU A 31 -7.84 12.10 -14.36
CA LEU A 31 -7.41 10.71 -14.22
C LEU A 31 -8.13 9.78 -15.19
N LEU A 32 -9.30 10.19 -15.70
CA LEU A 32 -10.11 9.37 -16.61
C LEU A 32 -9.53 9.34 -18.03
N ASN A 33 -8.69 10.31 -18.38
CA ASN A 33 -8.02 10.41 -19.67
C ASN A 33 -6.64 9.71 -19.73
N MET A 34 -6.35 8.80 -18.80
CA MET A 34 -5.12 8.02 -18.84
C MET A 34 -5.14 6.95 -19.93
N THR A 35 -4.02 6.80 -20.61
CA THR A 35 -3.85 5.72 -21.58
C THR A 35 -3.93 4.35 -20.89
N PRO A 36 -4.34 3.28 -21.60
CA PRO A 36 -4.34 1.93 -21.03
C PRO A 36 -2.95 1.49 -20.52
N ALA A 37 -1.87 1.99 -21.13
CA ALA A 37 -0.50 1.71 -20.70
C ALA A 37 -0.18 2.33 -19.33
N GLU A 38 -0.64 3.55 -19.08
CA GLU A 38 -0.47 4.25 -17.79
C GLU A 38 -1.27 3.56 -16.69
N HIS A 39 -2.55 3.24 -16.96
CA HIS A 39 -3.36 2.43 -16.05
C HIS A 39 -2.67 1.10 -15.71
N GLY A 40 -2.12 0.42 -16.70
CA GLY A 40 -1.37 -0.81 -16.51
C GLY A 40 -0.11 -0.63 -15.66
N TRP A 41 0.62 0.48 -15.82
CA TRP A 41 1.82 0.78 -15.05
C TRP A 41 1.52 0.96 -13.56
N TYR A 42 0.44 1.70 -13.24
CA TYR A 42 0.00 1.92 -11.86
C TYR A 42 -0.65 0.68 -11.28
N ALA A 43 -1.52 -0.02 -12.01
CA ALA A 43 -2.16 -1.25 -11.53
C ALA A 43 -1.13 -2.32 -11.14
N LYS A 44 -0.09 -2.53 -11.96
CA LYS A 44 0.98 -3.49 -11.69
C LYS A 44 1.82 -3.16 -10.44
N ARG A 45 1.78 -1.92 -9.93
CA ARG A 45 2.54 -1.49 -8.75
C ARG A 45 1.65 -1.29 -7.52
N LEU A 46 0.54 -0.58 -7.68
CA LEU A 46 -0.39 -0.30 -6.59
C LEU A 46 -1.08 -1.57 -6.10
N PHE A 47 -1.50 -2.47 -7.00
CA PHE A 47 -2.23 -3.66 -6.59
C PHE A 47 -1.38 -4.61 -5.71
N PRO A 48 -0.15 -4.99 -6.09
CA PRO A 48 0.70 -5.80 -5.22
C PRO A 48 1.04 -5.11 -3.89
N LEU A 49 1.29 -3.79 -3.90
CA LEU A 49 1.60 -3.05 -2.68
C LEU A 49 0.40 -2.96 -1.73
N MET A 50 -0.81 -2.77 -2.26
CA MET A 50 -2.05 -2.80 -1.48
C MET A 50 -2.29 -4.18 -0.87
N LEU A 51 -2.03 -5.25 -1.63
CA LEU A 51 -2.14 -6.62 -1.14
C LEU A 51 -1.11 -6.89 -0.03
N LEU A 52 0.12 -6.42 -0.20
CA LEU A 52 1.18 -6.53 0.81
C LEU A 52 0.83 -5.74 2.09
N PHE A 53 0.28 -4.53 1.94
CA PHE A 53 -0.20 -3.72 3.05
C PHE A 53 -1.30 -4.45 3.84
N ALA A 54 -2.30 -4.99 3.15
CA ALA A 54 -3.35 -5.77 3.76
C ALA A 54 -2.79 -7.01 4.49
N ALA A 55 -1.85 -7.72 3.89
CA ALA A 55 -1.19 -8.87 4.50
C ALA A 55 -0.45 -8.48 5.80
N PHE A 56 0.28 -7.37 5.82
CA PHE A 56 0.93 -6.88 7.04
C PHE A 56 -0.08 -6.43 8.09
N LEU A 57 -1.16 -5.73 7.73
CA LEU A 57 -2.20 -5.39 8.70
C LEU A 57 -2.85 -6.63 9.33
N THR A 58 -3.17 -7.63 8.52
CA THR A 58 -3.74 -8.90 9.00
C THR A 58 -2.74 -9.63 9.89
N ALA A 59 -1.47 -9.73 9.48
CA ALA A 59 -0.43 -10.38 10.26
C ALA A 59 -0.16 -9.66 11.59
N GLY A 60 -0.16 -8.32 11.61
CA GLY A 60 0.01 -7.52 12.82
C GLY A 60 -1.16 -7.70 13.79
N SER A 61 -2.38 -7.71 13.26
CA SER A 61 -3.60 -8.00 14.04
C SER A 61 -3.57 -9.40 14.65
N LEU A 62 -3.18 -10.41 13.87
CA LEU A 62 -3.02 -11.79 14.36
C LEU A 62 -1.91 -11.91 15.40
N ALA A 63 -0.76 -11.24 15.20
CA ALA A 63 0.33 -11.22 16.15
C ALA A 63 -0.12 -10.64 17.51
N GLN A 64 -0.89 -9.55 17.49
CA GLN A 64 -1.46 -8.97 18.70
C GLN A 64 -2.48 -9.90 19.37
N GLN A 65 -3.34 -10.58 18.60
CA GLN A 65 -4.29 -11.56 19.12
C GLN A 65 -3.61 -12.75 19.80
N TRP A 66 -2.47 -13.20 19.27
CA TRP A 66 -1.72 -14.34 19.80
C TRP A 66 -0.73 -13.96 20.90
N GLY A 67 -0.75 -12.70 21.35
CA GLY A 67 0.11 -12.20 22.43
C GLY A 67 1.59 -12.12 22.04
N TRP A 68 1.88 -12.10 20.74
CA TRP A 68 3.26 -11.91 20.28
C TRP A 68 3.65 -10.46 20.59
N PRO A 69 4.81 -10.25 21.24
CA PRO A 69 5.20 -8.92 21.70
C PRO A 69 5.20 -7.94 20.55
#